data_AF-A0A932JJD0-F1
#
_entry.id   AF-A0A932JJD0-F1
#
_cell.length_a   1.000
_cell.length_b   1.000
_cell.length_c   1.000
_cell.angle_alpha   90.00
_cell.angle_beta   90.00
_cell.angle_gamma   90.00
#
_symmetry.space_group_name_H-M   'P 1'
#
loop_
_entity.id
_entity.type
_entity.pdbx_description
1 polymer ?
#
loop_
_entity_poly.entity_id
_entity_poly.type
_entity_poly.pdbx_seq_one_letter_code
_entity_poly.pdbx_strand_id
1 'polypeptide(L)'
;MKISPLVFAALAAMSAPAGAMTRAAEDFLRQSGLNPSSEAVQIAEKDGMIRTTYRGDPVEFSLQSLAAERKRNGVVAFVTTRVFIKNLKADFEGTSIPKEHYDGLYLTKAERTLVTRKIAANIPG
;
A
#
# COMPACT_ATOMS: atom_id res chain seq x y z
N MET A 1 -40.02 25.94 -17.37
CA MET A 1 -39.42 25.01 -16.39
C MET A 1 -39.63 23.58 -16.83
N LYS A 2 -38.62 22.90 -17.39
CA LYS A 2 -38.60 21.43 -17.55
C LYS A 2 -37.14 20.93 -17.49
N ILE A 3 -36.80 20.49 -16.29
CA ILE A 3 -35.84 19.47 -15.82
C ILE A 3 -34.77 18.98 -16.81
N SER A 4 -33.51 19.29 -16.51
CA SER A 4 -32.30 18.66 -17.07
C SER A 4 -32.13 17.23 -16.54
N PRO A 5 -31.74 16.23 -17.35
CA PRO A 5 -31.25 14.96 -16.84
C PRO A 5 -29.74 15.02 -16.61
N LEU A 6 -29.34 14.88 -15.34
CA LEU A 6 -27.98 14.52 -14.96
C LEU A 6 -27.61 13.17 -15.58
N VAL A 7 -26.57 13.16 -16.40
CA VAL A 7 -25.91 11.93 -16.83
C VAL A 7 -24.87 11.59 -15.75
N PHE A 8 -25.28 10.79 -14.77
CA PHE A 8 -24.34 10.02 -13.94
C PHE A 8 -23.87 8.82 -14.77
N ALA A 9 -22.83 9.01 -15.59
CA ALA A 9 -22.09 7.89 -16.14
C ALA A 9 -21.30 7.26 -14.98
N ALA A 10 -21.86 6.18 -14.43
CA ALA A 10 -21.22 5.33 -13.44
C ALA A 10 -19.88 4.87 -14.00
N LEU A 11 -18.80 5.43 -13.46
CA LEU A 11 -17.46 4.92 -13.61
C LEU A 11 -17.41 3.58 -12.87
N ALA A 12 -17.86 2.52 -13.53
CA ALA A 12 -17.64 1.16 -13.08
C ALA A 12 -16.13 0.94 -13.15
N ALA A 13 -15.45 1.27 -12.06
CA ALA A 13 -14.08 0.93 -11.83
C ALA A 13 -13.99 -0.59 -11.97
N MET A 14 -13.47 -1.04 -13.11
CA MET A 14 -12.99 -2.40 -13.29
C MET A 14 -11.82 -2.55 -12.31
N SER A 15 -12.14 -2.91 -11.07
CA SER A 15 -11.18 -3.45 -10.13
C SER A 15 -10.82 -4.81 -10.69
N ALA A 16 -9.80 -4.85 -11.55
CA ALA A 16 -9.18 -6.09 -11.96
C ALA A 16 -8.92 -6.89 -10.68
N PRO A 17 -9.34 -8.16 -10.59
CA PRO A 17 -9.00 -8.98 -9.44
C PRO A 17 -7.47 -8.94 -9.35
N ALA A 18 -6.96 -8.50 -8.19
CA ALA A 18 -5.55 -8.65 -7.88
C ALA A 18 -5.24 -10.13 -8.11
N GLY A 19 -4.47 -10.43 -9.16
CA GLY A 19 -4.15 -11.81 -9.51
C GLY A 19 -3.47 -12.44 -8.31
N ALA A 20 -3.93 -13.64 -7.92
CA ALA A 20 -3.31 -14.37 -6.83
C ALA A 20 -1.79 -14.48 -7.09
N MET A 21 -1.01 -14.21 -6.06
CA MET A 21 0.44 -14.24 -6.12
C MET A 21 0.97 -15.56 -6.70
N THR A 22 2.03 -15.50 -7.50
CA THR A 22 2.63 -16.72 -8.05
C THR A 22 3.34 -17.52 -6.96
N ARG A 23 3.42 -18.86 -7.10
CA ARG A 23 4.15 -19.73 -6.16
C ARG A 23 5.60 -19.29 -5.93
N ALA A 24 6.29 -18.86 -7.00
CA ALA A 24 7.66 -18.38 -6.89
C ALA A 24 7.78 -17.13 -6.02
N ALA A 25 6.80 -16.22 -6.09
CA ALA A 25 6.74 -15.05 -5.22
C ALA A 25 6.41 -15.45 -3.77
N GLU A 26 5.47 -16.38 -3.55
CA GLU A 26 5.18 -16.91 -2.21
C GLU A 26 6.41 -17.57 -1.55
N ASP A 27 7.16 -18.37 -2.32
CA ASP A 27 8.40 -19.00 -1.85
C ASP A 27 9.45 -17.95 -1.49
N PHE A 28 9.57 -16.89 -2.29
CA PHE A 28 10.47 -15.78 -2.01
C PHE A 28 10.05 -15.01 -0.75
N LEU A 29 8.75 -14.82 -0.51
CA LEU A 29 8.25 -14.22 0.73
C LEU A 29 8.65 -15.06 1.94
N ARG A 30 8.49 -16.39 1.87
CA ARG A 30 8.92 -17.33 2.94
C ARG A 30 10.42 -17.20 3.21
N GLN A 31 11.24 -17.20 2.16
CA GLN A 31 12.70 -16.99 2.27
C GLN A 31 13.06 -15.62 2.86
N SER A 32 12.22 -14.62 2.64
CA SER A 32 12.38 -13.27 3.18
C SER A 32 11.98 -13.17 4.66
N GLY A 33 11.34 -14.20 5.23
CA GLY A 33 10.86 -14.24 6.61
C GLY A 33 9.38 -13.85 6.77
N LEU A 34 8.64 -13.74 5.67
CA LEU A 34 7.22 -13.40 5.67
C LEU A 34 6.38 -14.67 5.48
N ASN A 35 5.26 -14.79 6.20
CA ASN A 35 4.29 -15.85 5.95
C ASN A 35 3.28 -15.39 4.88
N PRO A 36 3.21 -16.03 3.69
CA PRO A 36 2.26 -15.66 2.64
C PRO A 36 0.79 -15.69 3.08
N SER A 37 0.44 -16.55 4.04
CA SER A 37 -0.93 -16.64 4.54
C SER A 37 -1.24 -15.68 5.70
N SER A 38 -0.28 -14.84 6.09
CA SER A 38 -0.49 -13.88 7.19
C SER A 38 -1.43 -12.76 6.75
N GLU A 39 -2.20 -12.21 7.69
CA GLU A 39 -3.06 -11.05 7.44
C GLU A 39 -2.25 -9.89 6.85
N ALA A 40 -1.03 -9.67 7.35
CA ALA A 40 -0.14 -8.62 6.87
C ALA A 40 0.16 -8.74 5.36
N VAL A 41 0.49 -9.94 4.88
CA VAL A 41 0.74 -10.18 3.46
C VAL A 41 -0.55 -10.05 2.64
N GLN A 42 -1.67 -10.55 3.13
CA GLN A 42 -2.96 -10.44 2.44
C GLN A 42 -3.42 -8.98 2.29
N ILE A 43 -3.17 -8.13 3.30
CA ILE A 43 -3.43 -6.68 3.21
C ILE A 43 -2.61 -6.07 2.08
N ALA A 44 -1.31 -6.38 2.04
CA ALA A 44 -0.40 -5.85 1.04
C ALA A 44 -0.72 -6.35 -0.38
N GLU A 45 -1.15 -7.61 -0.52
CA GLU A 45 -1.60 -8.19 -1.79
C GLU A 45 -2.91 -7.55 -2.26
N LYS A 46 -3.88 -7.35 -1.35
CA LYS A 46 -5.19 -6.75 -1.66
C LYS A 46 -5.07 -5.30 -2.13
N ASP A 47 -4.13 -4.54 -1.58
CA ASP A 47 -3.85 -3.18 -2.03
C ASP A 47 -3.30 -3.14 -3.47
N GLY A 48 -2.81 -4.27 -3.97
CA GLY A 48 -2.38 -4.44 -5.34
C GLY A 48 -1.21 -3.54 -5.72
N MET A 49 -1.34 -2.86 -6.85
CA MET A 49 -0.30 -1.99 -7.38
C MET A 49 -0.42 -0.56 -6.84
N ILE A 50 0.62 -0.12 -6.15
CA ILE A 50 0.77 1.24 -5.66
C ILE A 50 1.47 2.09 -6.71
N ARG A 51 0.76 3.12 -7.19
CA ARG A 51 1.30 4.15 -8.08
C ARG A 51 1.74 5.36 -7.27
N THR A 52 2.98 5.78 -7.44
CA THR A 52 3.54 6.94 -6.74
C THR A 52 4.55 7.66 -7.63
N THR A 53 5.16 8.71 -7.11
CA THR A 53 6.27 9.39 -7.76
C THR A 53 7.52 9.27 -6.90
N TYR A 54 8.64 8.88 -7.52
CA TYR A 54 9.95 8.85 -6.90
C TYR A 54 10.88 9.77 -7.69
N ARG A 55 11.42 10.80 -7.04
CA ARG A 55 12.29 11.83 -7.66
C ARG A 55 11.68 12.55 -8.89
N GLY A 56 10.35 12.58 -8.98
CA GLY A 56 9.62 13.20 -10.09
C GLY A 56 9.11 12.20 -11.13
N ASP A 57 9.62 10.97 -11.12
CA ASP A 57 9.23 9.93 -12.07
C ASP A 57 8.07 9.09 -11.52
N PRO A 58 7.05 8.77 -12.35
CA PRO A 58 6.02 7.82 -11.96
C PRO A 58 6.63 6.43 -11.79
N VAL A 59 6.35 5.80 -10.65
CA VAL A 59 6.81 4.46 -10.33
C VAL A 59 5.65 3.64 -9.78
N GLU A 60 5.68 2.34 -10.06
CA GLU A 60 4.66 1.38 -9.65
C GLU A 60 5.32 0.27 -8.83
N PHE A 61 4.72 -0.05 -7.67
CA PHE A 61 5.18 -1.13 -6.81
C PHE A 61 4.02 -2.06 -6.48
N SER A 62 4.26 -3.36 -6.53
CA SER A 62 3.35 -4.37 -5.99
C SER A 62 4.16 -5.37 -5.20
N LEU A 63 3.51 -6.10 -4.28
CA LEU A 63 4.18 -7.17 -3.56
C LEU A 63 4.74 -8.24 -4.52
N GLN A 64 3.98 -8.55 -5.58
CA GLN A 64 4.39 -9.50 -6.60
C GLN A 64 5.60 -9.02 -7.41
N SER A 65 5.63 -7.76 -7.85
CA SER A 65 6.78 -7.23 -8.61
C SER A 65 8.05 -7.20 -7.76
N LEU A 66 7.94 -6.78 -6.50
CA LEU A 66 9.06 -6.77 -5.56
C LEU A 66 9.59 -8.18 -5.26
N ALA A 67 8.68 -9.16 -5.13
CA ALA A 67 9.06 -10.56 -4.94
C ALA A 67 9.70 -11.16 -6.20
N ALA A 68 9.17 -10.88 -7.39
CA ALA A 68 9.73 -11.32 -8.67
C ALA A 68 11.12 -10.74 -8.92
N GLU A 69 11.35 -9.48 -8.55
CA GLU A 69 12.65 -8.81 -8.59
C GLU A 69 13.59 -9.21 -7.44
N ARG A 70 13.16 -10.14 -6.57
CA ARG A 70 13.90 -10.65 -5.42
C ARG A 70 14.38 -9.55 -4.45
N LYS A 71 13.58 -8.50 -4.29
CA LYS A 71 13.87 -7.37 -3.39
C LYS A 71 13.47 -7.72 -1.95
N ARG A 72 14.30 -8.47 -1.22
CA ARG A 72 14.00 -8.91 0.17
C ARG A 72 13.60 -7.76 1.09
N ASN A 73 14.39 -6.71 1.17
CA ASN A 73 14.07 -5.56 2.02
C ASN A 73 12.84 -4.80 1.50
N GLY A 74 12.64 -4.79 0.18
CA GLY A 74 11.48 -4.17 -0.47
C GLY A 74 10.18 -4.86 -0.10
N VAL A 75 10.11 -6.19 -0.13
CA VAL A 75 8.88 -6.92 0.24
C VAL A 75 8.53 -6.74 1.71
N VAL A 76 9.51 -6.76 2.62
CA VAL A 76 9.28 -6.52 4.05
C VAL A 76 8.78 -5.10 4.29
N ALA A 77 9.41 -4.12 3.63
CA ALA A 77 9.04 -2.73 3.81
C ALA A 77 7.68 -2.39 3.18
N PHE A 78 7.38 -2.96 2.01
CA PHE A 78 6.08 -2.81 1.36
C PHE A 78 4.97 -3.35 2.27
N VAL A 79 5.10 -4.58 2.78
CA VAL A 79 4.10 -5.18 3.69
C VAL A 79 3.92 -4.33 4.94
N THR A 80 5.02 -3.91 5.58
CA THR A 80 4.98 -3.07 6.78
C THR A 80 4.25 -1.75 6.52
N THR A 81 4.59 -1.06 5.43
CA THR A 81 3.96 0.20 5.04
C THR A 81 2.47 0.02 4.74
N ARG A 82 2.06 -1.04 4.01
CA ARG A 82 0.64 -1.26 3.69
C ARG A 82 -0.20 -1.55 4.93
N VAL A 83 0.31 -2.37 5.86
CA VAL A 83 -0.35 -2.64 7.15
C VAL A 83 -0.48 -1.36 7.98
N PHE A 84 0.59 -0.57 8.09
CA PHE A 84 0.56 0.71 8.79
C PHE A 84 -0.52 1.64 8.21
N ILE A 85 -0.60 1.76 6.89
CA ILE A 85 -1.59 2.62 6.25
C ILE A 85 -3.02 2.12 6.44
N LYS A 86 -3.27 0.81 6.38
CA LYS A 86 -4.58 0.24 6.73
C LYS A 86 -4.99 0.66 8.14
N ASN A 87 -4.10 0.47 9.11
CA ASN A 87 -4.37 0.78 10.51
C ASN A 87 -4.55 2.29 10.72
N LEU A 88 -3.68 3.11 10.11
CA LEU A 88 -3.75 4.57 10.22
C LEU A 88 -5.04 5.15 9.63
N LYS A 89 -5.57 4.56 8.55
CA LYS A 89 -6.87 4.95 7.97
C LYS A 89 -8.05 4.52 8.85
N ALA A 90 -7.92 3.44 9.61
CA ALA A 90 -8.97 2.92 10.48
C ALA A 90 -8.99 3.63 11.85
N ASP A 91 -7.82 3.88 12.43
CA ASP A 91 -7.63 4.55 13.71
C ASP A 91 -6.40 5.47 13.64
N PHE A 92 -6.65 6.72 13.25
CA PHE A 92 -5.59 7.69 13.07
C PHE A 92 -4.86 8.01 14.38
N GLU A 93 -5.58 8.13 15.50
CA GLU A 93 -5.02 8.54 16.79
C GLU A 93 -4.26 7.38 17.44
N GLY A 94 -4.84 6.17 17.49
CA GLY A 94 -4.25 5.01 18.15
C GLY A 94 -3.14 4.32 17.37
N THR A 95 -2.99 4.58 16.07
CA THR A 95 -1.92 3.94 15.27
C THR A 95 -0.57 4.61 15.51
N SER A 96 0.45 3.86 15.95
CA SER A 96 1.84 4.34 16.04
C SER A 96 2.58 4.24 14.70
N ILE A 97 3.49 5.18 14.43
CA ILE A 97 4.39 5.09 13.26
C ILE A 97 5.38 3.93 13.49
N PRO A 98 5.51 2.98 12.54
CA PRO A 98 6.47 1.89 12.67
C PRO A 98 7.90 2.42 12.74
N LYS A 99 8.70 1.89 13.68
CA LYS A 99 10.11 2.27 13.85
C LYS A 99 11.05 1.57 12.88
N GLU A 100 10.65 0.40 12.42
CA GLU A 100 11.45 -0.47 11.55
C GLU A 100 10.68 -0.80 10.28
N HIS A 101 11.43 -1.03 9.20
CA HIS A 101 10.94 -1.48 7.90
C HIS A 101 9.88 -0.61 7.23
N TYR A 102 9.38 0.45 7.86
CA TYR A 102 8.56 1.44 7.17
C TYR A 102 9.39 2.18 6.12
N ASP A 103 8.85 2.26 4.90
CA ASP A 103 9.43 3.04 3.81
C ASP A 103 8.35 3.91 3.16
N GLY A 104 8.59 5.23 3.16
CA GLY A 104 7.73 6.24 2.54
C GLY A 104 7.71 6.16 1.01
N LEU A 105 8.57 5.36 0.39
CA LEU A 105 8.53 5.06 -1.04
C LEU A 105 7.22 4.35 -1.43
N TYR A 106 6.68 3.50 -0.56
CA TYR A 106 5.48 2.70 -0.86
C TYR A 106 4.16 3.40 -0.46
N LEU A 107 4.20 4.73 -0.38
CA LEU A 107 3.04 5.57 -0.15
C LEU A 107 2.56 6.22 -1.45
N THR A 108 1.25 6.21 -1.67
CA THR A 108 0.61 7.12 -2.63
C THR A 108 0.74 8.57 -2.15
N LYS A 109 0.45 9.53 -3.05
CA LYS A 109 0.46 10.97 -2.70
C LYS A 109 -0.48 11.29 -1.54
N ALA A 110 -1.69 10.73 -1.53
CA ALA A 110 -2.68 10.96 -0.48
C ALA A 110 -2.23 10.33 0.87
N GLU A 111 -1.66 9.13 0.82
CA GLU A 111 -1.14 8.47 2.03
C GLU A 111 0.07 9.21 2.59
N ARG A 112 0.93 9.78 1.75
CA ARG A 112 2.04 10.64 2.20
C ARG A 112 1.52 11.83 2.99
N THR A 113 0.48 12.53 2.51
CA THR A 113 -0.17 13.61 3.26
C THR A 113 -0.73 13.14 4.60
N LEU A 114 -1.38 11.97 4.64
CA LEU A 114 -1.91 11.38 5.88
C LEU A 114 -0.80 11.10 6.88
N VAL A 115 0.30 10.48 6.44
CA VAL A 115 1.44 10.17 7.31
C VAL A 115 2.15 11.45 7.78
N THR A 116 2.31 12.45 6.92
CA THR A 116 2.88 13.75 7.33
C THR A 116 2.05 14.39 8.45
N ARG A 117 0.72 14.34 8.36
CA ARG A 117 -0.16 14.82 9.45
C ARG A 117 0.07 14.02 10.73
N LYS A 118 0.21 12.70 10.64
CA LYS A 118 0.49 11.85 11.81
C LYS A 118 1.83 12.18 12.45
N ILE A 119 2.87 12.39 11.64
CA ILE A 119 4.20 12.80 12.13
C ILE A 119 4.10 14.15 12.84
N ALA A 120 3.45 15.14 12.23
CA ALA A 120 3.29 16.47 12.83
C ALA A 120 2.56 16.43 14.18
N ALA A 121 1.55 15.57 14.32
CA ALA A 121 0.84 15.37 15.58
C ALA A 121 1.67 14.69 16.69
N ASN A 122 2.81 14.07 16.35
CA ASN A 122 3.69 13.35 17.30
C ASN A 122 4.99 14.11 17.62
N ILE A 123 5.21 15.29 17.04
CA ILE A 123 6.35 16.15 17.41
C ILE A 123 5.90 17.00 18.60
N PRO A 124 6.53 16.89 19.79
CA PRO A 124 6.23 17.79 20.89
C PRO A 124 6.56 19.24 20.47
N GLY A 125 5.56 20.10 20.57
CA GLY A 125 5.67 21.55 20.31
C GLY A 125 6.40 22.30 21.42
#